data_AF-I0AIJ9-F1
#
_entry.id   AF-I0AIJ9-F1
#
_cell.length_a   1.000
_cell.length_b   1.000
_cell.length_c   1.000
_cell.angle_alpha   90.00
_cell.angle_beta   90.00
_cell.angle_gamma   90.00
#
_symmetry.space_group_name_H-M   'P 1'
#
loop_
_entity.id
_entity.type
_entity.pdbx_description
1 polymer ?
#
loop_
_entity_poly.entity_id
_entity_poly.type
_entity_poly.pdbx_seq_one_letter_code
_entity_poly.pdbx_strand_id
1 'polypeptide(L)'
;MEETKYMNPYLAGVLLGLLLIATIYITGRGLGASGAIKSYAVTVVEKVAPTHAENTKFYKEYGKEHAGGSPLMNWLVFEVTGVLIGAFLSGLISNRLDFKFEKGPHSTTKMRVVGALVGGLLWGIGSQLGRGCTSGAALSGMAVMSTGGIITMFSIFAGAYAFAYFFRKFWI
;
A
#
# COMPACT_ATOMS: atom_id res chain seq x y z
N MET A 1 8.97 -29.91 0.05
CA MET A 1 8.37 -28.62 -0.34
C MET A 1 7.49 -28.93 -1.54
N GLU A 2 6.17 -28.99 -1.36
CA GLU A 2 5.27 -29.10 -2.52
C GLU A 2 5.47 -27.88 -3.42
N GLU A 3 5.59 -28.09 -4.73
CA GLU A 3 5.65 -26.99 -5.68
C GLU A 3 4.35 -26.19 -5.62
N THR A 4 4.39 -25.02 -5.01
CA THR A 4 3.25 -24.11 -5.03
C THR A 4 3.06 -23.61 -6.45
N LYS A 5 2.06 -24.15 -7.15
CA LYS A 5 1.68 -23.72 -8.49
C LYS A 5 1.17 -22.28 -8.45
N TYR A 6 2.05 -21.32 -8.72
CA TYR A 6 1.68 -19.91 -8.82
C TYR A 6 0.72 -19.70 -10.00
N MET A 7 -0.22 -18.76 -9.83
CA MET A 7 -1.11 -18.35 -10.90
C MET A 7 -0.30 -17.72 -12.04
N ASN A 8 -0.69 -17.99 -13.29
CA ASN A 8 -0.06 -17.40 -14.45
C ASN A 8 -0.07 -15.85 -14.32
N PRO A 9 1.08 -15.18 -14.42
CA PRO A 9 1.18 -13.73 -14.19
C PRO A 9 0.33 -12.90 -15.17
N TYR A 10 0.14 -13.38 -16.41
CA TYR A 10 -0.73 -12.72 -17.37
C TYR A 10 -2.20 -12.83 -16.97
N LEU A 11 -2.62 -13.99 -16.49
CA LEU A 11 -3.98 -14.19 -15.99
C LEU A 11 -4.24 -13.33 -14.75
N ALA A 12 -3.28 -13.29 -13.82
CA ALA A 12 -3.34 -12.42 -12.65
C ALA A 12 -3.44 -10.94 -13.05
N GLY A 13 -2.67 -10.51 -14.05
CA GLY A 13 -2.72 -9.15 -14.59
C GLY A 13 -4.08 -8.79 -15.21
N VAL A 14 -4.66 -9.70 -15.99
CA VAL A 14 -6.01 -9.49 -16.58
C VAL A 14 -7.07 -9.36 -15.50
N LEU A 15 -7.08 -10.26 -14.50
CA LEU A 15 -8.02 -10.21 -13.38
C LEU A 15 -7.86 -8.90 -12.59
N LEU A 16 -6.63 -8.47 -12.33
CA LEU A 16 -6.34 -7.21 -11.65
C LEU A 16 -6.82 -6.00 -12.47
N GLY A 17 -6.64 -6.01 -13.79
CA GLY A 17 -7.14 -4.97 -14.68
C GLY A 17 -8.67 -4.87 -14.70
N LEU A 18 -9.36 -6.02 -14.77
CA LEU A 18 -10.81 -6.08 -14.66
C LEU A 18 -11.31 -5.56 -13.31
N LEU A 19 -10.63 -5.93 -12.23
CA LEU A 19 -10.96 -5.45 -10.88
C LEU A 19 -10.75 -3.94 -10.75
N LEU A 20 -9.69 -3.40 -11.36
CA LEU A 20 -9.44 -1.96 -11.39
C LEU A 20 -10.55 -1.22 -12.15
N ILE A 21 -10.95 -1.72 -13.32
CA ILE A 21 -12.08 -1.14 -14.09
C ILE A 21 -13.37 -1.17 -13.27
N ALA A 22 -13.69 -2.33 -12.67
CA ALA A 22 -14.87 -2.47 -11.83
C ALA A 22 -14.85 -1.51 -10.63
N THR A 23 -13.68 -1.33 -10.00
CA THR A 23 -13.51 -0.42 -8.86
C THR A 23 -13.76 1.03 -9.28
N ILE A 24 -13.16 1.47 -10.40
CA ILE A 24 -13.37 2.81 -10.93
C ILE A 24 -14.84 3.02 -11.31
N TYR A 25 -15.47 2.03 -11.94
CA TYR A 25 -16.88 2.10 -12.34
C TYR A 25 -17.84 2.23 -11.15
N ILE A 26 -17.64 1.44 -10.09
CA ILE A 26 -18.54 1.40 -8.93
C ILE A 26 -18.32 2.62 -8.02
N THR A 27 -17.06 3.04 -7.84
CA THR A 27 -16.68 3.95 -6.74
C THR A 27 -16.21 5.32 -7.22
N GLY A 28 -15.98 5.45 -8.53
CA GLY A 28 -15.37 6.65 -9.12
C GLY A 28 -13.91 6.87 -8.70
N ARG A 29 -13.29 5.93 -7.99
CA ARG A 29 -11.91 6.02 -7.50
C ARG A 29 -11.10 4.79 -7.90
N GLY A 30 -9.79 4.98 -8.10
CA GLY A 30 -8.85 3.89 -8.33
C GLY A 30 -8.46 3.17 -7.04
N LEU A 31 -7.75 2.05 -7.19
CA LEU A 31 -7.21 1.27 -6.08
C LEU A 31 -6.13 2.07 -5.31
N GLY A 32 -6.17 2.02 -3.98
CA GLY A 32 -5.24 2.77 -3.14
C GLY A 32 -5.19 2.29 -1.70
N ALA A 33 -3.98 2.04 -1.19
CA ALA A 33 -3.79 1.60 0.20
C ALA A 33 -3.45 2.75 1.16
N SER A 34 -2.62 3.72 0.72
CA SER A 34 -2.11 4.78 1.59
C SER A 34 -3.20 5.70 2.15
N GLY A 35 -4.27 5.96 1.39
CA GLY A 35 -5.40 6.78 1.86
C GLY A 35 -6.19 6.13 2.99
N ALA A 36 -6.32 4.80 3.01
CA ALA A 36 -6.94 4.06 4.10
C ALA A 36 -6.14 4.18 5.40
N ILE A 37 -4.81 3.98 5.31
CA ILE A 37 -3.91 4.07 6.46
C ILE A 37 -3.94 5.50 7.05
N LYS A 38 -3.98 6.54 6.21
CA LYS A 38 -4.19 7.92 6.66
C LYS A 38 -5.52 8.11 7.38
N SER A 39 -6.61 7.56 6.83
CA SER A 39 -7.95 7.65 7.42
C SER A 39 -7.98 7.07 8.84
N TYR A 40 -7.35 5.90 9.02
CA TYR A 40 -7.18 5.29 10.33
C TYR A 40 -6.32 6.14 11.27
N ALA A 41 -5.17 6.63 10.81
CA ALA A 41 -4.27 7.45 11.61
C ALA A 41 -4.94 8.77 12.07
N VAL A 42 -5.66 9.44 11.18
CA VAL A 42 -6.41 10.66 11.50
C VAL A 42 -7.47 10.38 12.56
N THR A 43 -8.26 9.30 12.40
CA THR A 43 -9.30 8.94 13.36
C THR A 43 -8.73 8.61 14.74
N VAL A 44 -7.58 7.94 14.81
CA VAL A 44 -6.89 7.66 16.07
C VAL A 44 -6.39 8.96 16.72
N VAL A 45 -5.80 9.87 15.95
CA VAL A 45 -5.30 11.14 16.48
C VAL A 45 -6.43 12.04 16.96
N GLU A 46 -7.56 12.10 16.23
CA GLU A 46 -8.76 12.83 16.67
C GLU A 46 -9.31 12.29 18.00
N LYS A 47 -9.29 10.97 18.21
CA LYS A 47 -9.76 10.34 19.46
C LYS A 47 -8.78 10.47 20.63
N VAL A 48 -7.49 10.36 20.37
CA VAL A 48 -6.45 10.32 21.43
C VAL A 48 -5.95 11.71 21.80
N ALA A 49 -5.86 12.64 20.82
CA ALA A 49 -5.31 13.97 21.00
C ALA A 49 -6.12 15.03 20.19
N PRO A 50 -7.39 15.28 20.56
CA PRO A 50 -8.28 16.19 19.83
C PRO A 50 -7.71 17.62 19.73
N THR A 51 -7.05 18.11 20.79
CA THR A 51 -6.42 19.44 20.82
C THR A 51 -5.25 19.58 19.83
N HIS A 52 -4.57 18.47 19.48
CA HIS A 52 -3.50 18.48 18.47
C HIS A 52 -4.08 18.42 17.04
N ALA A 53 -5.15 17.64 16.85
CA ALA A 53 -5.87 17.57 15.58
C ALA A 53 -6.47 18.94 15.20
N GLU A 54 -7.06 19.65 16.15
CA GLU A 54 -7.63 20.99 15.92
C GLU A 54 -6.59 22.08 15.66
N ASN A 55 -5.35 21.92 16.12
CA ASN A 55 -4.31 22.95 15.93
C ASN A 55 -3.43 22.74 14.70
N THR A 56 -3.55 21.60 14.03
CA THR A 56 -2.67 21.23 12.93
C THR A 56 -3.40 21.29 11.58
N LYS A 57 -2.83 22.04 10.63
CA LYS A 57 -3.42 22.31 9.30
C LYS A 57 -3.78 21.04 8.52
N PHE A 58 -2.96 20.00 8.62
CA PHE A 58 -3.16 18.71 7.94
C PHE A 58 -4.51 18.05 8.29
N TYR A 59 -4.86 17.97 9.58
CA TYR A 59 -6.11 17.33 10.01
C TYR A 59 -7.33 18.19 9.67
N LYS A 60 -7.22 19.52 9.74
CA LYS A 60 -8.28 20.45 9.30
C LYS A 60 -8.57 20.34 7.80
N GLU A 61 -7.54 20.28 6.96
CA GLU A 61 -7.72 20.12 5.51
C GLU A 61 -8.27 18.72 5.19
N TYR A 62 -7.78 17.68 5.86
CA TYR A 62 -8.26 16.31 5.68
C TYR A 62 -9.74 16.15 6.08
N GLY A 63 -10.16 16.76 7.19
CA GLY A 63 -11.55 16.79 7.63
C GLY A 63 -12.47 17.61 6.71
N LYS A 64 -11.96 18.68 6.10
CA LYS A 64 -12.69 19.47 5.09
C LYS A 64 -12.86 18.72 3.77
N GLU A 65 -11.84 17.98 3.32
CA GLU A 65 -11.92 17.13 2.12
C GLU A 65 -12.88 15.94 2.30
N HIS A 66 -13.20 15.57 3.55
CA HIS A 66 -14.15 14.50 3.91
C HIS A 66 -15.38 15.04 4.65
N ALA A 67 -15.75 16.30 4.40
CA ALA A 67 -16.83 16.98 5.10
C ALA A 67 -18.17 16.23 4.97
N GLY A 68 -18.65 15.67 6.08
CA GLY A 68 -19.97 15.04 6.20
C GLY A 68 -19.99 13.57 6.63
N GLY A 69 -18.84 12.91 6.79
CA GLY A 69 -18.76 11.52 7.26
C GLY A 69 -17.51 11.23 8.08
N SER A 70 -17.53 10.14 8.86
CA SER A 70 -16.32 9.67 9.56
C SER A 70 -15.20 9.45 8.55
N PRO A 71 -13.94 9.85 8.82
CA PRO A 71 -12.80 9.56 7.95
C PRO A 71 -12.68 8.07 7.59
N LEU A 72 -13.23 7.19 8.42
CA LEU A 72 -13.31 5.74 8.21
C LEU A 72 -14.29 5.30 7.11
N MET A 73 -15.24 6.14 6.69
CA MET A 73 -16.16 5.85 5.59
C MET A 73 -15.54 6.08 4.20
N ASN A 74 -14.23 6.32 4.14
CA ASN A 74 -13.52 6.36 2.87
C ASN A 74 -13.54 4.96 2.23
N TRP A 75 -13.94 4.87 0.95
CA TRP A 75 -13.95 3.61 0.19
C TRP A 75 -12.62 2.82 0.32
N LEU A 76 -11.49 3.53 0.38
CA LEU A 76 -10.17 2.91 0.52
C LEU A 76 -10.05 2.08 1.81
N VAL A 77 -10.77 2.42 2.88
CA VAL A 77 -10.80 1.62 4.13
C VAL A 77 -11.48 0.28 3.90
N PHE A 78 -12.57 0.25 3.14
CA PHE A 78 -13.24 -0.99 2.73
C PHE A 78 -12.36 -1.81 1.78
N GLU A 79 -11.70 -1.15 0.83
CA GLU A 79 -10.72 -1.79 -0.07
C GLU A 79 -9.62 -2.50 0.72
N VAL A 80 -8.93 -1.80 1.64
CA VAL A 80 -7.83 -2.37 2.42
C VAL A 80 -8.33 -3.49 3.34
N THR A 81 -9.52 -3.34 3.94
CA THR A 81 -10.12 -4.40 4.76
C THR A 81 -10.43 -5.64 3.92
N GLY A 82 -10.99 -5.45 2.72
CA GLY A 82 -11.25 -6.53 1.77
C GLY A 82 -9.96 -7.22 1.30
N VAL A 83 -8.89 -6.46 1.04
CA VAL A 83 -7.57 -7.01 0.69
C VAL A 83 -6.99 -7.83 1.83
N LEU A 84 -7.11 -7.40 3.08
CA LEU A 84 -6.64 -8.17 4.25
C LEU A 84 -7.40 -9.49 4.39
N ILE A 85 -8.73 -9.47 4.29
CA ILE A 85 -9.56 -10.67 4.35
C ILE A 85 -9.24 -11.60 3.17
N GLY A 86 -9.15 -11.06 1.96
CA GLY A 86 -8.84 -11.82 0.75
C GLY A 86 -7.45 -12.46 0.79
N ALA A 87 -6.43 -11.74 1.29
CA ALA A 87 -5.09 -12.27 1.47
C ALA A 87 -5.07 -13.39 2.51
N PHE A 88 -5.81 -13.25 3.62
CA PHE A 88 -5.93 -14.28 4.65
C PHE A 88 -6.62 -15.55 4.14
N LEU A 89 -7.77 -15.40 3.46
CA LEU A 89 -8.50 -16.53 2.84
C LEU A 89 -7.65 -17.22 1.76
N SER A 90 -6.96 -16.45 0.92
CA SER A 90 -6.02 -17.00 -0.06
C SER A 90 -4.87 -17.75 0.61
N GLY A 91 -4.37 -17.24 1.75
CA GLY A 91 -3.36 -17.91 2.56
C GLY A 91 -3.85 -19.26 3.12
N LEU A 92 -5.08 -19.29 3.64
CA LEU A 92 -5.72 -20.51 4.17
C LEU A 92 -5.92 -21.56 3.08
N ILE A 93 -6.52 -21.18 1.95
CA ILE A 93 -6.84 -22.09 0.85
C ILE A 93 -5.55 -22.68 0.24
N SER A 94 -4.49 -21.87 0.14
CA SER A 94 -3.19 -22.32 -0.36
C SER A 94 -2.30 -22.97 0.72
N ASN A 95 -2.83 -23.19 1.93
CA ASN A 95 -2.13 -23.78 3.07
C ASN A 95 -0.72 -23.19 3.33
N ARG A 96 -0.61 -21.87 3.17
CA ARG A 96 0.66 -21.11 3.21
C ARG A 96 0.72 -20.07 4.32
N LEU A 97 -0.22 -20.13 5.27
CA LEU A 97 -0.17 -19.29 6.46
C LEU A 97 0.87 -19.85 7.41
N ASP A 98 1.97 -19.12 7.54
CA ASP A 98 3.04 -19.45 8.45
C ASP A 98 3.56 -18.17 9.12
N PHE A 99 3.85 -18.26 10.41
CA PHE A 99 4.44 -17.17 11.18
C PHE A 99 5.95 -17.22 11.06
N LYS A 100 6.46 -16.68 9.95
CA LYS A 100 7.89 -16.65 9.66
C LYS A 100 8.40 -15.23 9.44
N PHE A 101 9.62 -15.00 9.90
CA PHE A 101 10.39 -13.82 9.51
C PHE A 101 11.09 -14.11 8.18
N GLU A 102 10.56 -13.56 7.09
CA GLU A 102 11.20 -13.63 5.77
C GLU A 102 12.54 -12.90 5.79
N LYS A 103 13.65 -13.64 5.84
CA LYS A 103 15.03 -13.13 5.92
C LYS A 103 15.97 -13.98 5.07
N GLY A 104 17.01 -13.35 4.50
CA GLY A 104 18.07 -14.07 3.79
C GLY A 104 18.93 -14.95 4.72
N PRO A 105 19.70 -15.91 4.17
CA PRO A 105 20.53 -16.84 4.94
C PRO A 105 21.50 -16.15 5.90
N HIS A 106 22.01 -14.99 5.48
CA HIS A 106 23.02 -14.21 6.20
C HIS A 106 22.45 -13.08 7.07
N SER A 107 21.11 -12.92 7.13
CA SER A 107 20.47 -11.80 7.83
C SER A 107 19.92 -12.22 9.20
N THR A 108 20.08 -11.36 10.20
CA THR A 108 19.49 -11.57 11.53
C THR A 108 18.07 -11.03 11.61
N THR A 109 17.23 -11.62 12.47
CA THR A 109 15.85 -11.18 12.67
C THR A 109 15.77 -9.70 13.08
N LYS A 110 16.69 -9.24 13.93
CA LYS A 110 16.78 -7.83 14.34
C LYS A 110 17.05 -6.92 13.15
N MET A 111 18.01 -7.28 12.30
CA MET A 111 18.35 -6.48 11.12
C MET A 111 17.20 -6.39 10.11
N ARG A 112 16.45 -7.48 9.94
CA ARG A 112 15.25 -7.52 9.08
C ARG A 112 14.14 -6.62 9.61
N VAL A 113 13.85 -6.67 10.91
CA VAL A 113 12.83 -5.82 11.53
C VAL A 113 13.22 -4.34 11.43
N VAL A 114 14.46 -3.99 11.76
CA VAL A 114 14.95 -2.61 11.63
C VAL A 114 14.90 -2.15 10.18
N GLY A 115 15.33 -2.98 9.22
CA GLY A 115 15.26 -2.67 7.80
C GLY A 115 13.82 -2.47 7.29
N ALA A 116 12.86 -3.27 7.76
CA ALA A 116 11.45 -3.13 7.42
C ALA A 116 10.85 -1.85 8.01
N LEU A 117 11.20 -1.49 9.25
CA LEU A 117 10.75 -0.25 9.89
C LEU A 117 11.32 0.99 9.19
N VAL A 118 12.64 1.02 8.96
CA VAL A 118 13.30 2.14 8.27
C VAL A 118 12.80 2.25 6.82
N GLY A 119 12.69 1.13 6.11
CA GLY A 119 12.15 1.09 4.75
C GLY A 119 10.69 1.53 4.69
N GLY A 120 9.85 1.10 5.65
CA GLY A 120 8.47 1.53 5.77
C GLY A 120 8.33 3.02 6.07
N LEU A 121 9.21 3.58 6.91
CA LEU A 121 9.25 5.01 7.20
C LEU A 121 9.65 5.83 5.97
N LEU A 122 10.72 5.43 5.29
CA LEU A 122 11.16 6.07 4.03
C LEU A 122 10.08 5.99 2.95
N TRP A 123 9.44 4.83 2.80
CA TRP A 123 8.32 4.64 1.88
C TRP A 123 7.12 5.50 2.26
N GLY A 124 6.80 5.60 3.56
CA GLY A 124 5.74 6.47 4.07
C GLY A 124 5.96 7.92 3.68
N ILE A 125 7.16 8.46 3.97
CA ILE A 125 7.55 9.83 3.57
C ILE A 125 7.48 9.98 2.05
N GLY A 126 8.04 9.03 1.29
CA GLY A 126 8.03 9.04 -0.18
C GLY A 126 6.61 9.03 -0.76
N SER A 127 5.70 8.24 -0.20
CA SER A 127 4.31 8.16 -0.65
C SER A 127 3.54 9.48 -0.43
N GLN A 128 3.95 10.26 0.58
CA GLN A 128 3.39 11.58 0.83
C GLN A 128 3.90 12.60 -0.18
N LEU A 129 5.21 12.62 -0.43
CA LEU A 129 5.82 13.51 -1.41
C LEU A 129 5.34 13.20 -2.84
N GLY A 130 5.21 11.91 -3.17
CA GLY A 130 4.68 11.43 -4.44
C GLY A 130 3.15 11.50 -4.56
N ARG A 131 2.45 12.02 -3.54
CA ARG A 131 0.98 12.12 -3.47
C ARG A 131 0.24 10.80 -3.74
N GLY A 132 0.87 9.67 -3.47
CA GLY A 132 0.24 8.35 -3.61
C GLY A 132 1.21 7.19 -3.40
N CYS A 133 0.63 6.00 -3.19
CA CYS A 133 1.36 4.74 -3.10
C CYS A 133 1.49 4.06 -4.47
N THR A 134 2.23 2.96 -4.55
CA THR A 134 2.40 2.19 -5.80
C THR A 134 1.05 1.79 -6.44
N SER A 135 0.06 1.37 -5.64
CA SER A 135 -1.27 1.04 -6.17
C SER A 135 -2.07 2.27 -6.64
N GLY A 136 -1.90 3.42 -6.00
CA GLY A 136 -2.66 4.63 -6.33
C GLY A 136 -2.00 5.44 -7.43
N ALA A 137 -0.79 5.92 -7.17
CA ALA A 137 -0.06 6.78 -8.09
C ALA A 137 0.42 6.02 -9.34
N ALA A 138 0.97 4.82 -9.18
CA ALA A 138 1.51 4.08 -10.33
C ALA A 138 0.43 3.23 -11.02
N LEU A 139 -0.21 2.28 -10.31
CA LEU A 139 -1.14 1.34 -10.94
C LEU A 139 -2.43 2.04 -11.44
N SER A 140 -3.15 2.73 -10.55
CA SER A 140 -4.37 3.45 -10.95
C SER A 140 -4.08 4.66 -11.84
N GLY A 141 -2.98 5.39 -11.57
CA GLY A 141 -2.55 6.52 -12.40
C GLY A 141 -2.20 6.12 -13.84
N MET A 142 -1.52 4.99 -14.05
CA MET A 142 -1.25 4.50 -15.41
C MET A 142 -2.49 3.96 -16.11
N ALA A 143 -3.45 3.38 -15.38
CA ALA A 143 -4.69 2.89 -15.98
C ALA A 143 -5.53 3.99 -16.64
N VAL A 144 -5.45 5.23 -16.11
CA VAL A 144 -6.07 6.43 -16.72
C VAL A 144 -5.11 7.22 -17.62
N MET A 145 -3.98 6.62 -17.99
CA MET A 145 -2.94 7.23 -18.84
C MET A 145 -2.38 8.56 -18.31
N SER A 146 -2.37 8.74 -16.98
CA SER A 146 -1.82 9.95 -16.36
C SER A 146 -0.30 10.02 -16.54
N THR A 147 0.19 11.15 -17.04
CA THR A 147 1.63 11.45 -17.12
C THR A 147 2.32 11.27 -15.76
N GLY A 148 1.66 11.72 -14.68
CA GLY A 148 2.18 11.57 -13.33
C GLY A 148 2.31 10.10 -12.90
N GLY A 149 1.35 9.24 -13.29
CA GLY A 149 1.41 7.82 -12.97
C GLY A 149 2.51 7.07 -13.70
N ILE A 150 2.73 7.42 -14.98
CA ILE A 150 3.83 6.87 -15.79
C ILE A 150 5.18 7.26 -15.18
N ILE A 151 5.39 8.55 -14.89
CA ILE A 151 6.63 9.04 -14.28
C ILE A 151 6.86 8.38 -12.91
N THR A 152 5.81 8.24 -12.11
CA THR A 152 5.88 7.58 -10.80
C THR A 152 6.31 6.11 -10.95
N MET A 153 5.73 5.39 -11.91
CA MET A 153 6.08 3.99 -12.16
C MET A 153 7.57 3.84 -12.54
N PHE A 154 8.05 4.66 -13.49
CA PHE A 154 9.47 4.66 -13.85
C PHE A 154 10.37 5.02 -12.67
N SER A 155 10.00 6.03 -11.88
CA SER A 155 10.77 6.47 -10.72
C SER A 155 10.86 5.39 -9.63
N ILE A 156 9.76 4.68 -9.36
CA ILE A 156 9.73 3.58 -8.40
C ILE A 156 10.65 2.45 -8.85
N PHE A 157 10.53 2.00 -10.10
CA PHE A 157 11.35 0.90 -10.62
C PHE A 157 12.83 1.30 -10.74
N ALA A 158 13.13 2.47 -11.30
CA ALA A 158 14.51 2.96 -11.42
C ALA A 158 15.17 3.11 -10.04
N GLY A 159 14.46 3.70 -9.07
CA GLY A 159 14.93 3.80 -7.70
C GLY A 159 15.14 2.42 -7.07
N ALA A 160 14.16 1.52 -7.20
CA ALA A 160 14.26 0.17 -6.64
C ALA A 160 15.48 -0.59 -7.20
N TYR A 161 15.70 -0.57 -8.51
CA TYR A 161 16.87 -1.21 -9.12
C TYR A 161 18.19 -0.55 -8.73
N ALA A 162 18.24 0.78 -8.63
CA ALA A 162 19.43 1.49 -8.19
C ALA A 162 19.82 1.13 -6.74
N PHE A 163 18.85 1.03 -5.84
CA PHE A 163 19.09 0.68 -4.44
C PHE A 163 19.24 -0.83 -4.20
N ALA A 164 18.66 -1.69 -5.06
CA ALA A 164 18.70 -3.14 -4.89
C ALA A 164 20.12 -3.69 -4.73
N TYR A 165 21.10 -3.14 -5.45
CA TYR A 165 22.50 -3.57 -5.34
C TYR A 165 23.08 -3.42 -3.93
N PHE A 166 22.71 -2.36 -3.21
CA PHE A 166 23.19 -2.11 -1.84
C PHE A 166 22.52 -3.04 -0.83
N PHE A 167 21.25 -3.38 -1.04
CA PHE A 167 20.48 -4.22 -0.14
C PHE A 167 20.54 -5.72 -0.48
N ARG A 168 21.26 -6.14 -1.53
CA ARG A 168 21.34 -7.55 -1.95
C ARG A 168 21.84 -8.50 -0.87
N LYS A 169 22.79 -8.06 -0.03
CA LYS A 169 23.36 -8.85 1.07
C LYS A 169 22.37 -9.18 2.19
N PHE A 170 21.19 -8.55 2.20
CA PHE A 170 20.12 -8.89 3.14
C PHE A 170 19.28 -10.10 2.69
N TRP A 171 19.39 -10.49 1.42
CA TRP A 171 18.54 -11.48 0.77
C TRP A 171 19.31 -12.65 0.17
N ILE A 172 20.50 -12.39 -0.39
CA ILE A 172 21.48 -13.39 -0.84
C ILE A 172 22.32 -13.82 0.35
#